data_AF-A0A0B7HT49-F1
#
_entry.id   AF-A0A0B7HT49-F1
#
_cell.length_a   1.000
_cell.length_b   1.000
_cell.length_c   1.000
_cell.angle_alpha   90.00
_cell.angle_beta   90.00
_cell.angle_gamma   90.00
#
_symmetry.space_group_name_H-M   'P 1'
#
loop_
_entity.id
_entity.type
_entity.pdbx_description
1 polymer ?
#
loop_
_entity_poly.entity_id
_entity_poly.type
_entity_poly.pdbx_seq_one_letter_code
_entity_poly.pdbx_strand_id
1 'polypeptide(L)'
;MQKPLKYSFIIPVFNRPDEIEELLESITKQTYDSDFEVVVVEDGSQISAEQVCLKYADKLHITYLAKPNTGPGDSRNYGMQKARYDYFIILDSDCLLPEHYLEAVDSYLQKHFVDCFGGADAAHPDFFRYSKGNQFCNDFFSNHWWYSW
;
A
#
# COMPACT_ATOMS: atom_id res chain seq x y z
N MET A 1 -4.44 -19.50 -21.10
CA MET A 1 -3.83 -19.31 -19.77
C MET A 1 -4.29 -17.95 -19.27
N GLN A 2 -4.75 -17.86 -18.02
CA GLN A 2 -5.13 -16.58 -17.43
C GLN A 2 -3.87 -15.71 -17.28
N LYS A 3 -3.94 -14.43 -17.64
CA LYS A 3 -2.82 -13.50 -17.49
C LYS A 3 -2.48 -13.40 -15.98
N PRO A 4 -1.20 -13.49 -15.57
CA PRO A 4 -0.85 -13.31 -14.16
C PRO A 4 -1.25 -11.91 -13.71
N LEU A 5 -1.82 -11.82 -12.50
CA LEU A 5 -2.15 -10.56 -11.85
C LEU A 5 -0.85 -9.82 -11.50
N LYS A 6 -0.89 -8.49 -11.57
CA LYS A 6 0.26 -7.63 -11.26
C LYS A 6 -0.21 -6.45 -10.44
N TYR A 7 0.58 -6.09 -9.43
CA TYR A 7 0.15 -5.21 -8.35
C TYR A 7 1.04 -3.97 -8.24
N SER A 8 0.40 -2.83 -8.02
CA SER A 8 1.06 -1.57 -7.68
C SER A 8 0.58 -1.09 -6.32
N PHE A 9 1.49 -0.96 -5.37
CA PHE A 9 1.22 -0.25 -4.12
C PHE A 9 1.18 1.25 -4.39
N ILE A 10 0.11 1.93 -4.01
CA ILE A 10 -0.06 3.37 -4.16
C ILE A 10 -0.06 4.01 -2.78
N ILE A 11 0.97 4.80 -2.47
CA ILE A 11 1.23 5.32 -1.13
C ILE A 11 1.32 6.85 -1.20
N PRO A 12 0.23 7.59 -0.89
CA PRO A 12 0.34 9.03 -0.67
C PRO A 12 1.10 9.31 0.63
N VAL A 13 1.99 10.31 0.64
CA VAL A 13 2.74 10.74 1.82
C VAL A 13 2.72 12.26 1.96
N PHE A 14 2.50 12.74 3.19
CA PHE A 14 2.57 14.15 3.55
C PHE A 14 3.10 14.34 4.98
N ASN A 15 4.31 14.89 5.11
CA ASN A 15 5.05 15.17 6.34
C ASN A 15 5.25 13.94 7.24
N ARG A 16 5.48 12.77 6.64
CA ARG A 16 5.62 11.48 7.34
C ARG A 16 6.77 10.62 6.81
N PRO A 17 8.03 11.11 6.81
CA PRO A 17 9.17 10.35 6.32
C PRO A 17 9.52 9.14 7.19
N ASP A 18 9.27 9.19 8.50
CA ASP A 18 9.60 8.10 9.42
C ASP A 18 8.61 6.95 9.25
N GLU A 19 7.31 7.25 9.16
CA GLU A 19 6.27 6.24 8.99
C GLU A 19 6.39 5.51 7.64
N ILE A 20 6.68 6.24 6.56
CA ILE A 20 6.90 5.59 5.27
C ILE A 20 8.17 4.74 5.25
N GLU A 21 9.20 5.07 6.06
CA GLU A 21 10.38 4.20 6.22
C GLU A 21 9.97 2.85 6.82
N GLU A 22 9.12 2.84 7.85
CA GLU A 22 8.61 1.61 8.46
C GLU A 22 7.72 0.80 7.49
N LEU A 23 6.86 1.48 6.73
CA LEU A 23 6.03 0.83 5.71
C LEU A 23 6.90 0.19 4.62
N LEU A 24 7.85 0.94 4.04
CA LEU A 24 8.75 0.41 3.01
C LEU A 24 9.56 -0.78 3.54
N GLU A 25 10.07 -0.71 4.77
CA GLU A 25 10.75 -1.83 5.42
C GLU A 25 9.82 -3.06 5.52
N SER A 26 8.55 -2.89 5.88
CA SER A 26 7.59 -4.00 5.91
C SER A 26 7.31 -4.58 4.51
N ILE A 27 7.29 -3.74 3.46
CA ILE A 27 7.13 -4.18 2.08
C ILE A 27 8.35 -5.00 1.62
N THR A 28 9.58 -4.68 2.06
CA THR A 28 10.76 -5.49 1.73
C THR A 28 10.71 -6.92 2.26
N LYS A 29 9.82 -7.19 3.24
CA LYS A 29 9.68 -8.49 3.89
C LYS A 29 8.54 -9.33 3.31
N GLN A 30 7.89 -8.87 2.24
CA GLN A 30 6.85 -9.66 1.58
C GLN A 30 7.42 -10.99 1.05
N THR A 31 6.72 -12.11 1.31
CA THR A 31 7.07 -13.45 0.81
C THR A 31 6.58 -13.72 -0.60
N TYR A 32 5.84 -12.77 -1.19
CA TYR A 32 5.30 -12.87 -2.55
C TYR A 32 6.44 -13.02 -3.57
N ASP A 33 6.34 -14.04 -4.43
CA ASP A 33 7.43 -14.50 -5.29
C ASP A 33 7.43 -13.90 -6.70
N SER A 34 6.50 -12.97 -6.97
CA SER A 34 6.30 -12.35 -8.28
C SER A 34 6.46 -10.83 -8.22
N ASP A 35 6.67 -10.21 -9.38
CA ASP A 35 6.93 -8.76 -9.47
C ASP A 35 5.74 -7.91 -9.02
N PHE A 36 6.03 -6.88 -8.22
CA PHE A 36 5.16 -5.76 -7.92
C PHE A 36 5.94 -4.45 -7.99
N GLU A 37 5.25 -3.32 -7.94
CA GLU A 37 5.88 -2.00 -7.84
C GLU A 37 5.33 -1.20 -6.66
N VAL A 38 6.08 -0.18 -6.27
CA VAL A 38 5.68 0.76 -5.23
C VAL A 38 5.69 2.16 -5.82
N VAL A 39 4.56 2.84 -5.75
CA VAL A 39 4.38 4.22 -6.22
C VAL A 39 4.15 5.11 -5.01
N VAL A 40 5.16 5.90 -4.66
CA VAL A 40 5.10 6.86 -3.56
C VAL A 40 4.75 8.23 -4.13
N VAL A 41 3.67 8.84 -3.64
CA VAL A 41 3.22 10.17 -4.06
C VAL A 41 3.45 11.16 -2.94
N GLU A 42 4.49 11.98 -3.09
CA GLU A 42 4.83 13.07 -2.18
C GLU A 42 3.93 14.28 -2.44
N ASP A 43 3.03 14.58 -1.49
CA ASP A 43 1.98 15.59 -1.60
C ASP A 43 2.40 16.94 -0.98
N GLY A 44 3.56 17.44 -1.39
CA GLY A 44 4.04 18.77 -1.01
C GLY A 44 4.49 18.89 0.44
N SER A 45 5.13 17.86 1.00
CA SER A 45 5.69 17.91 2.35
C SER A 45 6.71 19.03 2.55
N GLN A 46 6.73 19.57 3.76
CA GLN A 46 7.84 20.37 4.26
C GLN A 46 9.07 19.51 4.54
N ILE A 47 8.84 18.27 4.99
CA ILE A 47 9.88 17.26 5.22
C ILE A 47 9.66 16.12 4.21
N SER A 48 10.50 16.10 3.18
CA SER A 48 10.38 15.17 2.05
C SER A 48 10.77 13.74 2.43
N ALA A 49 10.02 12.76 1.90
CA ALA A 49 10.33 11.34 1.97
C ALA A 49 11.29 10.84 0.87
N GLU A 50 11.80 11.71 0.00
CA GLU A 50 12.64 11.33 -1.14
C GLU A 50 13.88 10.53 -0.72
N GLN A 51 14.59 11.02 0.29
CA GLN A 51 15.80 10.35 0.77
C GLN A 51 15.49 9.00 1.40
N VAL A 52 14.34 8.86 2.07
CA VAL A 52 13.87 7.56 2.58
C VAL A 52 13.64 6.61 1.43
N CYS A 53 12.89 7.01 0.40
CA CYS A 53 12.62 6.17 -0.77
C CYS A 53 13.90 5.73 -1.49
N LEU A 54 14.90 6.60 -1.60
CA LEU A 54 16.19 6.28 -2.22
C LEU A 54 16.95 5.17 -1.47
N LYS A 55 16.83 5.06 -0.14
CA LYS A 55 17.46 3.98 0.66
C LYS A 55 16.95 2.58 0.30
N TYR A 56 15.76 2.49 -0.31
CA TYR A 56 15.10 1.23 -0.64
C TYR A 56 15.10 0.92 -2.15
N ALA A 57 15.70 1.79 -2.98
CA ALA A 57 15.67 1.65 -4.44
C ALA A 57 16.41 0.40 -4.97
N ASP A 58 17.30 -0.20 -4.17
CA ASP A 58 17.99 -1.45 -4.47
C ASP A 58 17.19 -2.70 -4.05
N LYS A 59 16.20 -2.53 -3.17
CA LYS A 59 15.36 -3.61 -2.64
C LYS A 59 13.97 -3.64 -3.25
N LEU A 60 13.44 -2.47 -3.62
CA LEU A 60 12.08 -2.28 -4.11
C LEU A 60 12.11 -1.48 -5.41
N HIS A 61 11.24 -1.85 -6.34
CA HIS A 61 11.00 -1.06 -7.54
C HIS A 61 10.07 0.11 -7.22
N ILE A 62 10.68 1.20 -6.73
CA ILE A 62 9.99 2.41 -6.27
C ILE A 62 9.95 3.46 -7.38
N THR A 63 8.75 3.97 -7.66
CA THR A 63 8.53 5.21 -8.40
C THR A 63 8.14 6.31 -7.41
N TYR A 64 9.01 7.30 -7.22
CA TYR A 64 8.74 8.45 -6.35
C TYR A 64 8.24 9.65 -7.17
N LEU A 65 7.11 10.22 -6.77
CA LEU A 65 6.41 11.27 -7.51
C LEU A 65 6.11 12.45 -6.58
N ALA A 66 6.84 13.55 -6.73
CA ALA A 66 6.55 14.79 -6.00
C ALA A 66 5.57 15.69 -6.75
N LYS A 67 4.60 16.25 -6.03
CA LYS A 67 3.63 17.23 -6.53
C LYS A 67 3.27 18.26 -5.44
N PRO A 68 2.69 19.42 -5.81
CA PRO A 68 2.11 20.34 -4.82
C PRO A 68 1.01 19.67 -4.00
N ASN A 69 0.81 20.12 -2.76
CA ASN A 69 -0.25 19.58 -1.89
C ASN A 69 -1.64 19.80 -2.50
N THR A 70 -2.35 18.71 -2.79
CA THR A 70 -3.78 18.74 -3.19
C THR A 70 -4.64 17.75 -2.41
N GLY A 71 -4.06 17.09 -1.39
CA GLY A 71 -4.73 16.14 -0.52
C GLY A 71 -4.53 14.68 -0.93
N PRO A 72 -4.86 13.76 -0.02
CA PRO A 72 -4.59 12.32 -0.18
C PRO A 72 -5.40 11.70 -1.33
N GLY A 73 -6.66 12.10 -1.53
CA GLY A 73 -7.51 11.56 -2.60
C GLY A 73 -6.96 11.83 -4.01
N ASP A 74 -6.54 13.08 -4.26
CA ASP A 74 -5.91 13.46 -5.53
C ASP A 74 -4.55 12.77 -5.70
N SER A 75 -3.77 12.66 -4.62
CA SER A 75 -2.49 11.94 -4.63
C SER A 75 -2.63 10.45 -4.95
N ARG A 76 -3.65 9.77 -4.41
CA ARG A 76 -3.99 8.38 -4.76
C ARG A 76 -4.32 8.26 -6.25
N ASN A 77 -5.18 9.14 -6.77
CA ASN A 77 -5.55 9.17 -8.19
C ASN A 77 -4.35 9.41 -9.10
N TYR A 78 -3.48 10.35 -8.71
CA TYR A 78 -2.26 10.66 -9.43
C TYR A 78 -1.31 9.46 -9.46
N GLY A 79 -1.14 8.76 -8.34
CA GLY A 79 -0.35 7.53 -8.27
C GLY A 79 -0.90 6.43 -9.17
N MET A 80 -2.21 6.16 -9.12
CA MET A 80 -2.87 5.17 -9.99
C MET A 80 -2.70 5.47 -11.48
N GLN A 81 -2.71 6.75 -11.89
CA GLN A 81 -2.48 7.14 -13.29
C GLN A 81 -1.04 6.91 -13.77
N LYS A 82 -0.09 6.81 -12.85
CA LYS A 82 1.35 6.63 -13.14
C LYS A 82 1.83 5.21 -12.94
N ALA A 83 1.05 4.39 -12.24
CA ALA A 83 1.30 2.99 -12.02
C ALA A 83 1.34 2.21 -13.36
N ARG A 84 2.16 1.18 -13.40
CA ARG A 84 2.42 0.31 -14.55
C ARG A 84 1.47 -0.89 -14.61
N TYR A 85 0.90 -1.30 -13.49
CA TYR A 85 0.07 -2.51 -13.39
C TYR A 85 -1.42 -2.23 -13.20
N ASP A 86 -2.22 -3.29 -13.30
CA ASP A 86 -3.68 -3.20 -13.43
C ASP A 86 -4.42 -3.33 -12.08
N TYR A 87 -3.77 -3.86 -11.03
CA TYR A 87 -4.33 -3.94 -9.68
C TYR A 87 -3.63 -2.97 -8.73
N PHE A 88 -4.41 -2.05 -8.17
CA PHE A 88 -3.92 -1.05 -7.22
C PHE A 88 -4.21 -1.47 -5.78
N ILE A 89 -3.19 -1.42 -4.93
CA ILE A 89 -3.33 -1.58 -3.48
C ILE A 89 -2.98 -0.23 -2.87
N ILE A 90 -4.00 0.47 -2.39
CA ILE A 90 -3.84 1.81 -1.81
C ILE A 90 -3.57 1.64 -0.32
N LEU A 91 -2.44 2.18 0.15
CA LEU A 91 -2.04 2.13 1.56
C LEU A 91 -1.76 3.54 2.06
N ASP A 92 -2.15 3.84 3.29
CA ASP A 92 -1.70 5.06 3.96
C ASP A 92 -0.23 4.88 4.39
N SER A 93 0.51 5.99 4.49
CA SER A 93 1.97 5.97 4.74
C SER A 93 2.38 5.42 6.13
N ASP A 94 1.43 5.25 7.05
CA ASP A 94 1.60 4.74 8.41
C ASP A 94 1.09 3.30 8.59
N CYS A 95 0.83 2.60 7.49
CA CYS A 95 0.48 1.18 7.51
C CYS A 95 1.71 0.28 7.73
N LEU A 96 1.49 -0.89 8.34
CA LEU A 96 2.47 -1.98 8.38
C LEU A 96 1.86 -3.25 7.82
N LEU A 97 2.58 -3.89 6.90
CA LEU A 97 2.11 -5.10 6.24
C LEU A 97 2.69 -6.36 6.90
N PRO A 98 1.87 -7.39 7.17
CA PRO A 98 2.35 -8.74 7.43
C PRO A 98 3.15 -9.29 6.24
N GLU A 99 4.14 -10.15 6.50
CA GLU A 99 5.04 -10.71 5.46
C GLU A 99 4.28 -11.46 4.35
N HIS A 100 3.12 -12.04 4.63
CA HIS A 100 2.31 -12.82 3.68
C HIS A 100 1.13 -12.03 3.09
N TYR A 101 1.10 -10.70 3.25
CA TYR A 101 -0.04 -9.88 2.85
C TYR A 101 -0.34 -9.99 1.34
N LEU A 102 0.66 -9.73 0.49
CA LEU A 102 0.44 -9.73 -0.96
C LEU A 102 0.18 -11.13 -1.50
N GLU A 103 0.78 -12.17 -0.90
CA GLU A 103 0.52 -13.57 -1.22
C GLU A 103 -0.94 -13.96 -0.92
N ALA A 104 -1.47 -13.50 0.22
CA ALA A 104 -2.87 -13.72 0.59
C ALA A 104 -3.83 -13.00 -0.37
N VAL A 105 -3.51 -11.76 -0.74
CA VAL A 105 -4.27 -10.98 -1.74
C VAL A 105 -4.29 -11.70 -3.08
N ASP A 106 -3.13 -12.10 -3.60
CA ASP A 106 -3.05 -12.79 -4.90
C ASP A 106 -3.80 -14.12 -4.87
N SER A 107 -3.56 -14.95 -3.86
CA SER A 107 -4.23 -16.25 -3.68
C SER A 107 -5.76 -16.15 -3.69
N TYR A 108 -6.30 -15.03 -3.20
CA TYR A 108 -7.73 -14.76 -3.22
C TYR A 108 -8.21 -14.31 -4.59
N LEU A 109 -7.57 -13.31 -5.19
CA LEU A 109 -7.98 -12.73 -6.47
C LEU A 109 -7.87 -13.71 -7.64
N GLN A 110 -6.93 -14.66 -7.56
CA GLN A 110 -6.84 -15.76 -8.53
C GLN A 110 -8.08 -16.68 -8.51
N LYS A 111 -8.75 -16.79 -7.36
CA LYS A 111 -9.96 -17.63 -7.18
C LYS A 111 -11.25 -16.84 -7.33
N HIS A 112 -11.20 -15.53 -7.10
CA HIS A 112 -12.35 -14.65 -7.03
C HIS A 112 -12.07 -13.39 -7.84
N PHE A 113 -12.66 -13.30 -9.03
CA PHE A 113 -12.65 -12.05 -9.78
C PHE A 113 -13.52 -11.01 -9.07
N VAL A 114 -12.92 -9.88 -8.73
CA VAL A 114 -13.58 -8.71 -8.16
C VAL A 114 -12.99 -7.45 -8.80
N ASP A 115 -13.83 -6.45 -9.04
CA ASP A 115 -13.40 -5.15 -9.55
C ASP A 115 -12.75 -4.29 -8.44
N CYS A 116 -13.21 -4.45 -7.19
CA CYS A 116 -12.65 -3.81 -5.99
C CYS A 116 -12.81 -4.75 -4.78
N PHE A 117 -11.84 -4.73 -3.86
CA PHE A 117 -11.94 -5.37 -2.55
C PHE A 117 -11.37 -4.43 -1.49
N GLY A 118 -11.98 -4.43 -0.30
CA GLY A 118 -11.56 -3.64 0.85
C GLY A 118 -11.40 -4.55 2.06
N GLY A 119 -10.50 -4.17 2.95
CA GLY A 119 -10.36 -4.82 4.25
C GLY A 119 -11.60 -4.65 5.14
N ALA A 120 -11.77 -5.54 6.13
CA ALA A 120 -12.74 -5.38 7.19
C ALA A 120 -12.22 -4.36 8.21
N ASP A 121 -13.10 -3.47 8.65
CA ASP A 121 -12.86 -2.52 9.75
C ASP A 121 -12.76 -3.21 11.14
N ALA A 122 -12.46 -4.51 11.19
CA ALA A 122 -12.48 -5.30 12.42
C ALA A 122 -11.11 -5.28 13.10
N ALA A 123 -10.98 -4.45 14.12
CA ALA A 123 -9.83 -4.48 15.04
C ALA A 123 -9.63 -5.90 15.64
N HIS A 124 -8.40 -6.42 15.59
CA HIS A 124 -8.03 -7.65 16.30
C HIS A 124 -8.38 -7.52 17.80
N PRO A 125 -8.88 -8.57 18.48
CA PRO A 125 -9.29 -8.48 19.90
C PRO A 125 -8.23 -7.93 20.86
N ASP A 126 -6.95 -7.98 20.48
CA ASP A 126 -5.81 -7.42 21.24
C ASP A 126 -5.50 -5.94 20.94
N PHE A 127 -6.43 -5.21 20.32
CA PHE A 127 -6.29 -3.81 19.90
C PHE A 127 -5.80 -2.86 21.01
N PHE A 128 -6.05 -3.19 22.28
CA PHE A 128 -5.71 -2.34 23.43
C PHE A 128 -4.26 -2.41 23.92
N ARG A 129 -3.36 -3.21 23.29
CA ARG A 129 -1.96 -3.28 23.72
C ARG A 129 -0.94 -2.57 22.83
N TYR A 130 -1.35 -2.05 21.67
CA TYR A 130 -0.45 -1.38 20.72
C TYR A 130 -1.07 -0.10 20.15
N SER A 131 -1.51 0.81 21.02
CA SER A 131 -1.94 2.15 20.60
C SER A 131 -0.73 3.11 20.53
N LYS A 132 0.03 2.98 19.44
CA LYS A 132 0.49 4.12 18.62
C LYS A 132 -0.01 3.81 17.21
N GLY A 133 -1.19 4.30 16.84
CA GLY A 133 -1.65 4.46 15.44
C GLY A 133 -1.48 3.31 14.42
N ASN A 134 -1.26 2.05 14.80
CA ASN A 134 -0.98 0.99 13.83
C ASN A 134 -2.27 0.33 13.33
N GLN A 135 -2.76 0.77 12.17
CA GLN A 135 -3.71 -0.01 11.37
C GLN A 135 -2.94 -1.19 10.74
N PHE A 136 -2.95 -2.33 11.41
CA PHE A 136 -2.59 -3.59 10.77
C PHE A 136 -3.67 -3.89 9.73
N CYS A 137 -3.27 -3.96 8.46
CA CYS A 137 -4.14 -4.43 7.37
C CYS A 137 -4.29 -5.97 7.49
N ASN A 138 -5.03 -6.41 8.52
CA ASN A 138 -5.38 -7.80 8.73
C ASN A 138 -6.75 -8.03 8.12
N ASP A 139 -6.84 -8.76 7.01
CA ASP A 139 -8.16 -9.20 6.56
C ASP A 139 -8.30 -10.63 6.06
N PHE A 140 -9.27 -11.25 6.72
CA PHE A 140 -9.92 -12.51 6.42
C PHE A 140 -11.21 -12.21 5.65
N PHE A 141 -11.46 -13.03 4.65
CA PHE A 141 -12.42 -12.83 3.57
C PHE A 141 -13.89 -12.73 4.02
N SER A 142 -14.61 -11.72 3.51
CA SER A 142 -16.06 -11.83 3.33
C SER A 142 -16.53 -11.13 2.05
N ASN A 143 -17.45 -11.81 1.35
CA ASN A 143 -18.14 -11.26 0.20
C ASN A 143 -19.07 -10.14 0.68
N HIS A 144 -19.01 -8.99 0.02
CA HIS A 144 -19.74 -7.73 0.29
C HIS A 144 -19.02 -6.84 1.31
N TRP A 145 -18.57 -5.65 0.88
CA TRP A 145 -19.09 -4.32 1.26
C TRP A 145 -18.28 -3.22 0.55
N TRP A 146 -18.90 -2.04 0.42
CA TRP A 146 -18.58 -0.93 -0.48
C TRP A 146 -17.64 0.12 0.14
N TYR A 147 -17.02 0.92 -0.74
CA TYR A 147 -16.20 2.13 -0.52
C TYR A 147 -16.50 2.99 0.72
N SER A 148 -15.44 3.58 1.29
CA SER A 148 -15.47 4.95 1.81
C SER A 148 -14.13 5.66 1.57
N TRP A 149 -14.25 6.98 1.34
CA TRP A 149 -13.31 8.02 0.91
C TRP A 149 -12.01 8.17 1.70
#